data_AF-A0A9P5SP07-F1
#
_entry.id   AF-A0A9P5SP07-F1
#
_cell.length_a   1.000
_cell.length_b   1.000
_cell.length_c   1.000
_cell.angle_alpha   90.00
_cell.angle_beta   90.00
_cell.angle_gamma   90.00
#
_symmetry.space_group_name_H-M   'P 1'
#
loop_
_entity.id
_entity.type
_entity.pdbx_description
1 polymer ?
#
loop_
_entity_poly.entity_id
_entity_poly.type
_entity_poly.pdbx_seq_one_letter_code
_entity_poly.pdbx_strand_id
1 'polypeptide(L)'
;MLVVIYLNLESLQAFLKQEEDEPRFSELPYHYIETAQMLLENACDDIPSADAVRTLIKNLREARQSKARLGVAQLGQDYLQMDNIGLMEINEIRPFFTKAFYEIHTLDQTREVMDPDGPLDSGYRGYDDDAYGSSMPETTRFNNSQSSRMGTS
;
A
#
# COMPACT_ATOMS: atom_id res chain seq x y z
N MET A 1 12.61 -15.39 27.08
CA MET A 1 11.17 -15.06 27.01
C MET A 1 11.04 -13.53 27.01
N LEU A 2 11.33 -12.88 25.88
CA LEU A 2 11.47 -11.40 25.79
C LEU A 2 10.41 -10.73 24.91
N VAL A 3 9.43 -11.48 24.41
CA VAL A 3 8.50 -10.98 23.38
C VAL A 3 7.24 -10.31 23.98
N VAL A 4 6.92 -10.51 25.26
CA VAL A 4 5.61 -10.13 25.83
C VAL A 4 5.58 -8.78 26.56
N ILE A 5 6.70 -8.04 26.59
CA ILE A 5 6.80 -6.82 27.42
C ILE A 5 5.78 -5.75 26.98
N TYR A 6 5.38 -5.71 25.71
CA TYR A 6 4.47 -4.68 25.20
C TYR A 6 2.99 -5.08 25.18
N LEU A 7 2.66 -6.37 25.33
CA LEU A 7 1.30 -6.90 25.17
C LEU A 7 0.55 -6.97 26.51
N ASN A 8 0.70 -5.92 27.31
CA ASN A 8 0.03 -5.77 28.59
C ASN A 8 -0.90 -4.54 28.55
N LEU A 9 -1.82 -4.49 29.50
CA LEU A 9 -2.86 -3.47 29.56
C LEU A 9 -2.28 -2.06 29.71
N GLU A 10 -1.26 -1.88 30.55
CA GLU A 10 -0.64 -0.57 30.82
C GLU A 10 0.09 -0.03 29.58
N SER A 11 0.92 -0.86 28.94
CA SER A 11 1.65 -0.49 27.74
C SER A 11 0.70 -0.18 26.58
N LEU A 12 -0.34 -0.99 26.36
CA LEU A 12 -1.31 -0.76 25.29
C LEU A 12 -2.13 0.52 25.51
N GLN A 13 -2.48 0.84 26.76
CA GLN A 13 -3.10 2.13 27.09
C GLN A 13 -2.16 3.30 26.82
N ALA A 14 -0.88 3.17 27.18
CA ALA A 14 0.12 4.19 26.90
C ALA A 14 0.31 4.41 25.39
N PHE A 15 0.39 3.34 24.61
CA PHE A 15 0.48 3.43 23.15
C PHE A 15 -0.76 4.05 22.53
N LEU A 16 -1.96 3.65 22.97
CA LEU A 16 -3.20 4.25 22.48
C LEU A 16 -3.27 5.74 22.77
N LYS A 17 -2.91 6.15 24.00
CA LYS A 17 -2.86 7.55 24.37
C LYS A 17 -1.84 8.33 23.54
N GLN A 18 -0.63 7.79 23.37
CA GLN A 18 0.38 8.40 22.50
C GLN A 18 -0.13 8.52 21.06
N GLU A 19 -0.87 7.52 20.58
CA GLU A 19 -1.45 7.53 19.25
C GLU A 19 -2.53 8.62 19.07
N GLU A 20 -3.27 8.95 20.12
CA GLU A 20 -4.28 10.03 20.08
C GLU A 20 -3.67 11.41 20.26
N ASP A 21 -2.68 11.55 21.16
CA ASP A 21 -2.11 12.83 21.56
C ASP A 21 -0.99 13.31 20.61
N GLU A 22 -0.21 12.40 20.03
CA GLU A 22 0.95 12.74 19.20
C GLU A 22 0.65 12.66 17.69
N PRO A 23 1.19 13.57 16.87
CA PRO A 23 1.02 13.52 15.42
C PRO A 23 1.76 12.34 14.77
N ARG A 24 2.79 11.81 15.43
CA ARG A 24 3.56 10.66 14.98
C ARG A 24 2.92 9.35 15.43
N PHE A 25 3.18 8.28 14.69
CA PHE A 25 2.78 6.94 15.11
C PHE A 25 3.60 6.49 16.32
N SER A 26 2.94 5.81 17.25
CA SER A 26 3.62 5.16 18.37
C SER A 26 4.61 4.10 17.89
N GLU A 27 5.72 3.94 18.62
CA GLU A 27 6.78 2.99 18.31
C GLU A 27 6.36 1.56 18.70
N LEU A 28 5.74 0.87 17.76
CA LEU A 28 5.32 -0.52 17.90
C LEU A 28 6.23 -1.45 17.07
N PRO A 29 6.37 -2.72 17.49
CA PRO A 29 7.02 -3.72 16.66
C PRO A 29 6.36 -3.83 15.28
N TYR A 30 7.17 -4.08 14.24
CA TYR A 30 6.69 -4.11 12.86
C TYR A 30 5.54 -5.11 12.60
N HIS A 31 5.48 -6.20 13.37
CA HIS A 31 4.46 -7.25 13.28
C HIS A 31 3.56 -7.32 14.52
N TYR A 32 3.28 -6.18 15.15
CA TYR A 32 2.56 -6.17 16.42
C TYR A 32 1.15 -6.78 16.30
N ILE A 33 0.46 -6.62 15.15
CA ILE A 33 -0.89 -7.14 14.92
C ILE A 33 -0.85 -8.67 14.83
N GLU A 34 0.03 -9.20 13.99
CA GLU A 34 0.16 -10.63 13.74
C GLU A 34 0.59 -11.36 15.03
N THR A 35 1.58 -10.79 15.72
CA THR A 35 2.06 -11.34 16.99
C THR A 35 0.97 -11.31 18.06
N ALA A 36 0.23 -10.19 18.17
CA ALA A 36 -0.88 -10.08 19.09
C ALA A 36 -1.98 -11.09 18.82
N GLN A 37 -2.38 -11.21 17.56
CA GLN A 37 -3.43 -12.13 17.15
C GLN A 37 -3.03 -13.59 17.43
N MET A 38 -1.82 -13.99 17.02
CA MET A 38 -1.32 -15.35 17.27
C MET A 38 -1.28 -15.70 18.75
N LEU A 39 -0.83 -14.77 19.61
CA LEU A 39 -0.77 -14.97 21.05
C LEU A 39 -2.17 -15.02 21.68
N LEU A 40 -3.07 -14.12 21.30
CA LEU A 40 -4.43 -14.07 21.85
C LEU A 40 -5.32 -15.22 21.38
N GLU A 41 -4.97 -15.89 20.28
CA GLU A 41 -5.65 -17.07 19.77
C GLU A 41 -5.15 -18.37 20.43
N ASN A 42 -3.83 -18.50 20.64
CA ASN A 42 -3.21 -19.77 21.04
C ASN A 42 -2.71 -19.82 22.50
N ALA A 43 -2.48 -18.67 23.13
CA ALA A 43 -1.90 -18.54 24.47
C ALA A 43 -2.64 -17.46 25.28
N CYS A 44 -3.97 -17.45 25.21
CA CYS A 44 -4.78 -16.43 25.89
C CYS A 44 -4.78 -16.59 27.42
N ASP A 45 -4.54 -17.81 27.91
CA ASP A 45 -4.40 -18.17 29.32
C ASP A 45 -3.14 -17.59 29.96
N ASP A 46 -2.08 -17.39 29.17
CA ASP A 46 -0.85 -16.72 29.60
C ASP A 46 -0.96 -15.19 29.64
N ILE A 47 -2.06 -14.60 29.13
CA ILE A 47 -2.25 -13.15 29.04
C ILE A 47 -3.27 -12.68 30.09
N PRO A 48 -2.85 -11.93 31.12
CA PRO A 48 -3.77 -11.33 32.06
C PRO A 48 -4.75 -10.39 31.36
N SER A 49 -6.04 -10.52 31.66
CA SER A 49 -7.10 -9.67 31.09
C SER A 49 -7.12 -9.69 29.54
N ALA A 50 -6.95 -10.87 28.93
CA ALA A 50 -6.87 -11.04 27.47
C ALA A 50 -8.00 -10.36 26.68
N ASP A 51 -9.24 -10.32 27.21
CA ASP A 51 -10.36 -9.64 26.53
C ASP A 51 -10.22 -8.10 26.52
N ALA A 52 -9.68 -7.53 27.59
CA ALA A 52 -9.37 -6.10 27.64
C ALA A 52 -8.21 -5.78 26.68
N VAL A 53 -7.20 -6.66 26.63
CA VAL A 53 -6.07 -6.55 25.69
C VAL A 53 -6.56 -6.60 24.24
N ARG A 54 -7.44 -7.55 23.87
CA ARG A 54 -8.08 -7.60 22.54
C ARG A 54 -8.77 -6.30 22.19
N THR A 55 -9.53 -5.74 23.13
CA THR A 55 -10.25 -4.49 22.94
C THR A 55 -9.28 -3.32 22.70
N LEU A 56 -8.20 -3.23 23.50
CA LEU A 56 -7.20 -2.17 23.35
C LEU A 56 -6.45 -2.26 22.01
N ILE A 57 -6.08 -3.47 21.57
CA ILE A 57 -5.41 -3.66 20.27
C ILE A 57 -6.32 -3.27 19.12
N LYS A 58 -7.61 -3.60 19.22
CA LYS A 58 -8.61 -3.15 18.24
C LYS A 58 -8.71 -1.62 18.20
N ASN A 59 -8.85 -0.98 19.36
CA ASN A 59 -8.93 0.49 19.44
C ASN A 59 -7.66 1.16 18.89
N LEU A 60 -6.48 0.61 19.21
CA LEU A 60 -5.19 1.09 18.70
C LEU A 60 -5.13 0.98 17.17
N ARG A 61 -5.54 -0.15 16.60
CA ARG A 61 -5.61 -0.32 15.14
C ARG A 61 -6.57 0.67 14.50
N GLU A 62 -7.74 0.91 15.10
CA GLU A 62 -8.71 1.89 14.60
C GLU A 62 -8.17 3.33 14.62
N ALA A 63 -7.52 3.72 15.73
CA ALA A 63 -6.86 5.02 15.86
C ALA A 63 -5.77 5.22 14.80
N ARG A 64 -4.89 4.22 14.64
CA ARG A 64 -3.81 4.24 13.65
C ARG A 64 -4.32 4.27 12.22
N GLN A 65 -5.36 3.51 11.92
CA GLN A 65 -6.00 3.54 10.60
C GLN A 65 -6.61 4.92 10.30
N SER A 66 -7.23 5.55 11.30
CA SER A 66 -7.75 6.91 11.18
C SER A 66 -6.65 7.92 10.91
N LYS A 67 -5.57 7.89 11.70
CA LYS A 67 -4.39 8.73 11.52
C LYS A 67 -3.76 8.52 10.14
N ALA A 68 -3.63 7.27 9.71
CA ALA A 68 -3.09 6.94 8.39
C ALA A 68 -3.91 7.57 7.26
N ARG A 69 -5.25 7.43 7.30
CA ARG A 69 -6.16 8.06 6.34
C ARG A 69 -6.02 9.59 6.28
N LEU A 70 -5.86 10.23 7.43
CA LEU A 70 -5.61 11.69 7.49
C LEU A 70 -4.28 12.05 6.83
N GLY A 71 -3.23 11.25 7.04
CA GLY A 71 -1.94 11.41 6.35
C GLY A 71 -2.07 11.24 4.84
N VAL A 72 -2.84 10.24 4.38
CA VAL A 72 -3.11 10.02 2.95
C VAL A 72 -3.82 11.22 2.31
N ALA A 73 -4.74 11.87 3.02
CA ALA A 73 -5.45 13.03 2.49
C ALA A 73 -4.53 14.24 2.21
N GLN A 74 -3.31 14.23 2.75
CA GLN A 74 -2.28 15.25 2.50
C GLN A 74 -1.35 14.91 1.33
N LEU A 75 -1.59 13.79 0.62
CA LEU A 75 -0.89 13.41 -0.61
C LEU A 75 -1.13 14.45 -1.70
N GLY A 76 -0.15 15.33 -1.89
CA GLY A 76 -0.19 16.39 -2.91
C GLY A 76 0.86 17.49 -2.76
N GLN A 77 1.65 17.48 -1.67
CA GLN A 77 2.66 18.51 -1.35
C GLN A 77 4.08 17.93 -1.30
N ASP A 78 4.44 17.08 -2.26
CA ASP A 78 5.80 16.59 -2.55
C ASP A 78 6.41 15.51 -1.64
N TYR A 79 5.94 15.27 -0.40
CA TYR A 79 6.49 14.16 0.42
C TYR A 79 5.56 13.74 1.57
N LEU A 80 5.19 12.45 1.63
CA LEU A 80 4.47 11.85 2.77
C LEU A 80 5.41 10.86 3.48
N GLN A 81 5.84 11.23 4.69
CA GLN A 81 6.61 10.35 5.57
C GLN A 81 5.73 9.79 6.67
N MET A 82 5.69 8.46 6.77
CA MET A 82 4.95 7.76 7.81
C MET A 82 5.85 6.70 8.45
N ASP A 83 6.55 7.11 9.50
CA ASP A 83 7.41 6.21 10.26
C ASP A 83 6.59 5.33 11.21
N ASN A 84 7.17 4.21 11.64
CA ASN A 84 6.61 3.30 12.63
C ASN A 84 5.26 2.68 12.24
N ILE A 85 4.96 2.51 10.95
CA ILE A 85 3.80 1.74 10.48
C ILE A 85 4.13 0.24 10.48
N GLY A 86 3.18 -0.59 10.94
CA GLY A 86 3.30 -2.05 10.95
C GLY A 86 3.03 -2.68 9.57
N LEU A 87 3.48 -3.92 9.38
CA LEU A 87 3.35 -4.63 8.11
C LEU A 87 1.90 -4.78 7.66
N MET A 88 1.01 -5.24 8.55
CA MET A 88 -0.41 -5.40 8.22
C MET A 88 -1.07 -4.08 7.83
N GLU A 89 -0.70 -2.98 8.47
CA GLU A 89 -1.20 -1.65 8.13
C GLU A 89 -0.75 -1.22 6.72
N ILE A 90 0.53 -1.47 6.38
CA ILE A 90 1.07 -1.22 5.03
C ILE A 90 0.31 -2.06 4.00
N ASN A 91 0.07 -3.33 4.29
CA ASN A 91 -0.63 -4.23 3.37
C ASN A 91 -2.08 -3.81 3.12
N GLU A 92 -2.73 -3.20 4.12
CA GLU A 92 -4.09 -2.66 3.97
C GLU A 92 -4.14 -1.42 3.07
N ILE A 93 -3.15 -0.53 3.16
CA ILE A 93 -3.13 0.70 2.36
C ILE A 93 -2.54 0.51 0.95
N ARG A 94 -1.65 -0.48 0.77
CA ARG A 94 -0.87 -0.68 -0.47
C ARG A 94 -1.71 -0.69 -1.75
N PRO A 95 -2.82 -1.44 -1.87
CA PRO A 95 -3.55 -1.51 -3.14
C PRO A 95 -4.11 -0.16 -3.58
N PHE A 96 -4.54 0.67 -2.62
CA PHE A 96 -5.04 2.01 -2.90
C PHE A 96 -3.90 2.92 -3.38
N PHE A 97 -2.78 2.93 -2.66
CA PHE A 97 -1.62 3.76 -2.99
C PHE A 97 -1.06 3.42 -4.37
N THR A 98 -0.81 2.14 -4.64
CA THR A 98 -0.25 1.71 -5.92
C THR A 98 -1.12 2.19 -7.09
N LYS A 99 -2.45 2.11 -6.95
CA LYS A 99 -3.37 2.59 -7.98
C LYS A 99 -3.38 4.12 -8.08
N ALA A 100 -3.55 4.83 -6.96
CA ALA A 100 -3.63 6.29 -6.95
C ALA A 100 -2.36 6.94 -7.54
N PHE A 101 -1.18 6.46 -7.15
CA PHE A 101 0.08 6.96 -7.67
C PHE A 101 0.29 6.63 -9.15
N TYR A 102 -0.14 5.46 -9.61
CA TYR A 102 -0.12 5.11 -11.04
C TYR A 102 -0.94 6.11 -11.87
N GLU A 103 -2.16 6.43 -11.42
CA GLU A 103 -3.03 7.40 -12.11
C GLU A 103 -2.45 8.82 -12.08
N ILE A 104 -1.97 9.29 -10.92
CA ILE A 104 -1.34 10.60 -10.78
C ILE A 104 -0.13 10.72 -11.72
N HIS A 105 0.73 9.70 -11.76
CA HIS A 105 1.91 9.70 -12.63
C HIS A 105 1.54 9.68 -14.11
N THR A 106 0.53 8.90 -14.49
CA THR A 106 0.02 8.83 -15.88
C THR A 106 -0.52 10.19 -16.33
N LEU A 107 -1.24 10.90 -15.46
CA LEU A 107 -1.77 12.24 -15.76
C LEU A 107 -0.67 13.30 -15.88
N ASP A 108 0.35 13.26 -15.00
CA ASP A 108 1.46 14.22 -15.06
C ASP A 108 2.30 14.01 -16.34
N GLN A 109 2.56 12.77 -16.73
CA GLN A 109 3.19 12.45 -18.03
C GLN A 109 2.36 12.96 -19.21
N THR A 110 1.04 12.80 -19.16
CA THR A 110 0.15 13.31 -20.22
C THR A 110 0.20 14.83 -20.31
N ARG A 111 0.34 15.53 -19.17
CA ARG A 111 0.49 16.98 -19.11
C ARG A 111 1.77 17.46 -19.80
N GLU A 112 2.89 16.76 -19.61
CA GLU A 112 4.16 17.07 -20.28
C GLU A 112 4.13 16.80 -21.79
N VAL A 113 3.43 15.74 -22.23
CA VAL A 113 3.30 15.39 -23.66
C VAL A 113 2.37 16.36 -24.43
N MET A 114 1.42 17.00 -23.74
CA MET A 114 0.46 17.94 -24.33
C MET A 114 0.96 19.38 -24.42
N ASP A 115 2.20 19.68 -24.02
CA ASP A 115 2.78 21.02 -24.17
C ASP A 115 3.46 21.16 -25.55
N PRO A 116 2.84 21.83 -26.54
CA PRO A 116 3.33 21.85 -27.93
C PRO A 116 4.62 22.67 -28.12
N ASP A 117 5.04 23.44 -27.11
CA ASP A 117 6.25 24.27 -27.11
C ASP A 117 7.34 23.74 -26.14
N GLY A 118 7.17 22.54 -25.58
CA GLY A 118 8.15 21.91 -24.67
C GLY A 118 9.46 21.51 -25.37
N PRO A 119 10.63 21.63 -24.72
CA PRO A 119 11.90 21.29 -25.35
C PRO A 119 11.91 19.81 -25.77
N LEU A 120 12.15 19.56 -27.06
CA LEU A 120 12.33 18.24 -27.64
C LEU A 120 13.69 17.65 -27.26
N ASP A 121 13.94 17.41 -25.98
CA ASP A 121 15.02 16.50 -25.57
C ASP A 121 14.86 16.02 -24.13
N SER A 122 14.61 14.72 -23.98
CA SER A 122 15.39 13.88 -23.06
C SER A 122 15.02 12.43 -23.31
N GLY A 123 15.84 11.73 -24.08
CA GLY A 123 15.79 10.28 -24.14
C GLY A 123 16.01 9.62 -22.76
N TYR A 124 15.65 8.32 -22.70
CA TYR A 124 15.77 7.34 -21.60
C TYR A 124 14.55 7.20 -20.68
N ARG A 125 14.04 6.00 -20.33
CA ARG A 125 14.44 4.60 -20.58
C ARG A 125 13.21 3.72 -20.37
N GLY A 126 12.84 2.90 -21.37
CA GLY A 126 11.80 1.89 -21.19
C GLY A 126 12.20 0.91 -20.08
N TYR A 127 11.27 0.58 -19.20
CA TYR A 127 11.40 -0.62 -18.37
C TYR A 127 11.20 -1.81 -19.32
N ASP A 128 12.24 -2.64 -19.49
CA ASP A 128 12.17 -3.88 -20.26
C ASP A 128 11.14 -4.82 -19.59
N ASP A 129 10.06 -5.13 -20.30
CA ASP A 129 8.89 -5.90 -19.85
C ASP A 129 9.10 -7.43 -19.99
N ASP A 130 10.34 -7.89 -19.82
CA ASP A 130 10.76 -9.26 -20.13
C ASP A 130 10.82 -10.14 -18.87
N ALA A 131 9.78 -10.13 -18.02
CA ALA A 131 9.80 -10.98 -16.82
C ALA A 131 8.43 -11.40 -16.27
N TYR A 132 7.42 -11.68 -17.11
CA TYR A 132 6.28 -12.50 -16.64
C TYR A 132 5.63 -13.32 -17.78
N GLY A 133 5.83 -14.65 -17.72
CA GLY A 133 4.77 -15.60 -18.07
C GLY A 133 4.80 -16.22 -19.47
N SER A 134 5.41 -17.40 -19.54
CA SER A 134 5.12 -18.39 -20.59
C SER A 134 3.65 -18.83 -20.58
N SER A 135 3.15 -19.17 -21.77
CA SER A 135 2.00 -20.04 -22.10
C SER A 135 0.57 -19.48 -22.00
N MET A 136 -0.11 -19.38 -23.17
CA MET A 136 -1.41 -19.99 -23.53
C MET A 136 -1.77 -19.64 -25.00
N PRO A 137 -2.63 -20.42 -25.69
CA PRO A 137 -2.33 -20.96 -27.01
C PRO A 137 -2.90 -20.16 -28.20
N GLU A 138 -2.26 -20.39 -29.35
CA GLU A 138 -2.62 -19.87 -30.66
C GLU A 138 -3.96 -20.45 -31.14
N THR A 139 -5.01 -19.63 -31.24
CA THR A 139 -6.19 -20.00 -32.03
C THR A 139 -6.73 -18.85 -32.87
N THR A 140 -6.63 -19.09 -34.19
CA THR A 140 -7.59 -18.71 -35.24
C THR A 140 -7.13 -17.61 -36.19
N ARG A 141 -6.39 -18.04 -37.22
CA ARG A 141 -6.48 -17.46 -38.57
C ARG A 141 -7.91 -17.64 -39.10
N PHE A 142 -8.54 -16.54 -39.50
CA PHE A 142 -9.57 -16.59 -40.55
C PHE A 142 -9.36 -15.45 -41.55
N ASN A 143 -9.07 -15.86 -42.79
CA ASN A 143 -8.94 -15.03 -43.98
C ASN A 143 -10.29 -14.47 -44.41
N ASN A 144 -10.31 -13.20 -44.81
CA ASN A 144 -11.16 -12.66 -45.88
C ASN A 144 -10.57 -11.27 -46.22
N SER A 145 -10.36 -10.82 -47.44
CA SER A 145 -10.75 -11.31 -48.76
C SER A 145 -9.93 -10.49 -49.76
N GLN A 146 -9.39 -11.15 -50.78
CA GLN A 146 -8.96 -10.46 -52.00
C GLN A 146 -10.16 -9.72 -52.62
N SER A 147 -9.95 -8.48 -53.05
CA SER A 147 -10.06 -8.07 -54.47
C SER A 147 -10.34 -6.57 -54.58
N SER A 148 -9.39 -5.80 -55.10
CA SER A 148 -9.65 -5.06 -56.34
C SER A 148 -8.34 -4.62 -56.98
N ARG A 149 -8.07 -5.23 -58.14
CA ARG A 149 -7.02 -4.86 -59.10
C ARG A 149 -7.53 -3.72 -59.99
N MET A 150 -6.65 -2.76 -60.28
CA MET A 150 -6.44 -2.03 -61.55
C MET A 150 -5.67 -0.75 -61.18
N GLY A 151 -4.52 -0.41 -61.72
CA GLY A 151 -3.94 -0.70 -63.02
C GLY A 151 -3.37 0.64 -63.49
N THR A 152 -2.05 0.76 -63.47
CA THR A 152 -1.27 1.94 -63.88
C THR A 152 -1.23 2.06 -65.41
N SER A 153 -1.16 3.33 -65.85
CA SER A 153 -0.79 3.86 -67.18
C SER A 153 -1.87 3.91 -68.25
#